data_AF-A0A6H3NRB0-F1
#
_entry.id   AF-A0A6H3NRB0-F1
#
_cell.length_a   1.000
_cell.length_b   1.000
_cell.length_c   1.000
_cell.angle_alpha   90.00
_cell.angle_beta   90.00
_cell.angle_gamma   90.00
#
_symmetry.space_group_name_H-M   'P 1'
#
loop_
_entity.id
_entity.type
_entity.pdbx_description
1 polymer ?
#
loop_
_entity_poly.entity_id
_entity_poly.type
_entity_poly.pdbx_seq_one_letter_code
_entity_poly.pdbx_strand_id
1 'polypeptide(L)'
;MKLNQMNRLLFMVFVLFLLGNCQSKEQNRDEISSLVIHNLLNNVPDRNKSLVVMEVADLGGSYTGTCYDTFQLNGGNIGSTAYFNTPPGGAGGTLNTEVKKYAVSTSSCSDLGFASGTNFGSTSQRPNPNDLFTFKMFTCDPNNNPCAKSAIKAAGF
;
A
#
# COMPACT_ATOMS: atom_id res chain seq x y z
N MET A 1 30.61 -10.50 40.13
CA MET A 1 31.12 -10.92 38.81
C MET A 1 31.40 -9.67 37.99
N LYS A 2 32.67 -9.23 37.86
CA LYS A 2 33.03 -8.01 37.11
C LYS A 2 33.00 -8.35 35.62
N LEU A 3 31.93 -7.95 34.93
CA LEU A 3 31.83 -8.12 33.49
C LEU A 3 32.94 -7.29 32.82
N ASN A 4 33.90 -7.96 32.19
CA ASN A 4 35.10 -7.36 31.61
C ASN A 4 34.69 -6.37 30.49
N GLN A 5 35.36 -5.22 30.38
CA GLN A 5 35.06 -4.17 29.40
C GLN A 5 34.97 -4.72 27.96
N MET A 6 35.79 -5.73 27.65
CA MET A 6 35.79 -6.43 26.36
C MET A 6 34.50 -7.23 26.09
N ASN A 7 33.88 -7.82 27.12
CA ASN A 7 32.61 -8.55 26.98
C ASN A 7 31.43 -7.60 26.76
N ARG A 8 31.49 -6.36 27.27
CA ARG A 8 30.48 -5.32 27.00
C ARG A 8 30.52 -4.86 25.54
N LEU A 9 31.73 -4.71 25.00
CA LEU A 9 31.94 -4.26 23.61
C LEU A 9 31.49 -5.33 22.62
N LEU A 10 31.82 -6.61 22.88
CA LEU A 10 31.33 -7.75 22.10
C LEU A 10 29.80 -7.86 22.09
N PHE A 11 29.16 -7.61 23.23
CA PHE A 11 27.69 -7.62 23.31
C PHE A 11 27.04 -6.49 22.51
N MET A 12 27.60 -5.28 22.55
CA MET A 12 27.11 -4.16 21.73
C MET A 12 27.22 -4.43 20.23
N VAL A 13 28.37 -4.96 19.78
CA VAL A 13 28.59 -5.28 18.36
C VAL A 13 27.63 -6.38 17.89
N PHE A 14 27.37 -7.38 18.73
CA PHE A 14 26.41 -8.45 18.44
C PHE A 14 24.97 -7.93 18.34
N VAL A 15 24.56 -7.02 19.24
CA VAL A 15 23.22 -6.40 19.21
C VAL A 15 23.06 -5.47 17.98
N LEU A 16 24.10 -4.73 17.60
CA LEU A 16 24.10 -3.89 16.39
C LEU A 16 23.98 -4.74 15.10
N PHE A 17 24.59 -5.92 15.06
CA PHE A 17 24.49 -6.84 13.93
C PHE A 17 23.09 -7.45 13.79
N LEU A 18 22.41 -7.71 14.92
CA LEU A 18 21.03 -8.20 14.94
C LEU A 18 20.02 -7.13 14.51
N LEU A 19 20.28 -5.85 14.80
CA LEU A 19 19.44 -4.73 14.38
C LEU A 19 19.64 -4.32 12.91
N GLY A 20 20.79 -4.67 12.31
CA GLY A 20 21.11 -4.35 10.90
C GLY A 20 20.36 -5.17 9.85
N ASN A 21 19.71 -6.28 10.24
CA ASN A 21 18.98 -7.17 9.34
C ASN A 21 17.47 -6.90 9.27
N CYS A 22 16.99 -5.80 9.86
CA CYS A 22 15.65 -5.27 9.56
C CYS A 22 15.66 -4.54 8.20
N GLN A 23 16.03 -5.23 7.13
CA GLN A 23 15.82 -4.69 5.79
C GLN A 23 14.38 -5.02 5.37
N SER A 24 13.52 -4.00 5.37
CA SER A 24 12.23 -4.10 4.71
C SER A 24 12.48 -4.47 3.25
N LYS A 25 11.82 -5.54 2.79
CA LYS A 25 11.84 -5.99 1.40
C LYS A 25 11.63 -4.79 0.46
N GLU A 26 12.61 -4.53 -0.40
CA GLU A 26 12.57 -3.40 -1.33
C GLU A 26 11.42 -3.55 -2.35
N GLN A 27 10.90 -2.41 -2.78
CA GLN A 27 9.85 -2.30 -3.79
C GLN A 27 10.31 -2.91 -5.12
N ASN A 28 9.42 -3.62 -5.83
CA ASN A 28 9.74 -4.14 -7.15
C ASN A 28 9.82 -2.97 -8.15
N ARG A 29 11.04 -2.49 -8.44
CA ARG A 29 11.30 -1.28 -9.24
C ARG A 29 10.91 -1.42 -10.71
N ASP A 30 10.89 -2.64 -11.24
CA ASP A 30 10.60 -2.90 -12.64
C ASP A 30 9.12 -2.62 -12.97
N GLU A 31 8.22 -3.00 -12.07
CA GLU A 31 6.78 -2.74 -12.22
C GLU A 31 6.45 -1.25 -12.07
N ILE A 32 7.13 -0.53 -11.17
CA ILE A 32 6.99 0.92 -11.00
C ILE A 32 7.47 1.66 -12.24
N SER A 33 8.52 1.19 -12.90
CA SER A 33 9.04 1.82 -14.13
C SER A 33 8.00 1.80 -15.26
N SER A 34 7.20 0.73 -15.35
CA SER A 34 6.08 0.65 -16.30
C SER A 34 4.98 1.66 -15.97
N LEU A 35 4.70 1.89 -14.68
CA LEU A 35 3.75 2.89 -14.19
C LEU A 35 4.22 4.32 -14.47
N VAL A 36 5.52 4.61 -14.26
CA VAL A 36 6.12 5.91 -14.55
C VAL A 36 5.97 6.24 -16.04
N ILE A 37 6.34 5.32 -16.91
CA ILE A 37 6.27 5.50 -18.38
C ILE A 37 4.82 5.65 -18.83
N HIS A 38 3.91 4.82 -18.31
CA HIS A 38 2.49 4.88 -18.68
C HIS A 38 1.83 6.20 -18.21
N ASN A 39 2.21 6.72 -17.04
CA ASN A 39 1.71 8.00 -16.55
C ASN A 39 2.28 9.21 -17.29
N LEU A 40 3.58 9.19 -17.60
CA LEU A 40 4.23 10.28 -18.33
C LEU A 40 3.59 10.51 -19.71
N LEU A 41 3.14 9.42 -20.35
CA LEU A 41 2.56 9.45 -21.69
C LEU A 41 1.06 9.78 -21.69
N ASN A 42 0.34 9.46 -20.61
CA ASN A 42 -1.12 9.54 -20.62
C ASN A 42 -1.71 10.67 -19.76
N ASN A 43 -0.93 11.30 -18.87
CA ASN A 43 -1.27 12.44 -18.01
C ASN A 43 -2.78 12.73 -17.86
N VAL A 44 -3.54 11.73 -17.36
CA VAL A 44 -4.99 11.81 -17.32
C VAL A 44 -5.38 12.54 -16.04
N PRO A 45 -5.99 13.74 -16.12
CA PRO A 45 -6.61 14.34 -14.95
C PRO A 45 -7.75 13.41 -14.50
N ASP A 46 -7.49 12.68 -13.41
CA ASP A 46 -8.42 11.71 -12.86
C ASP A 46 -9.23 12.34 -11.73
N ARG A 47 -10.55 12.12 -11.76
CA ARG A 47 -11.46 12.53 -10.68
C ARG A 47 -11.41 11.57 -9.49
N ASN A 48 -10.80 10.39 -9.67
CA ASN A 48 -10.65 9.39 -8.63
C ASN A 48 -9.48 9.75 -7.70
N LYS A 49 -9.80 9.77 -6.41
CA LYS A 49 -8.86 10.08 -5.33
C LYS A 49 -8.19 8.83 -4.77
N SER A 50 -8.87 7.68 -4.83
CA SER A 50 -8.34 6.45 -4.27
C SER A 50 -8.55 5.23 -5.16
N LEU A 51 -7.73 4.21 -4.91
CA LEU A 51 -7.90 2.83 -5.36
C LEU A 51 -8.24 1.98 -4.14
N VAL A 52 -9.36 1.27 -4.21
CA VAL A 52 -9.82 0.33 -3.20
C VAL A 52 -9.61 -1.09 -3.68
N VAL A 53 -8.95 -1.89 -2.85
CA VAL A 53 -8.83 -3.34 -3.00
C VAL A 53 -9.54 -3.98 -1.82
N MET A 54 -10.50 -4.85 -2.10
CA MET A 54 -11.31 -5.49 -1.07
C MET A 54 -11.38 -6.99 -1.32
N GLU A 55 -11.30 -7.77 -0.26
CA GLU A 55 -11.30 -9.23 -0.28
C GLU A 55 -12.29 -9.76 0.78
N VAL A 56 -12.97 -10.86 0.47
CA VAL A 56 -13.83 -11.55 1.43
C VAL A 56 -12.94 -12.33 2.40
N ALA A 57 -12.99 -11.97 3.67
CA ALA A 57 -12.10 -12.50 4.71
C ALA A 57 -12.50 -13.91 5.17
N ASP A 58 -13.80 -14.23 5.13
CA ASP A 58 -14.37 -15.50 5.55
C ASP A 58 -15.70 -15.77 4.84
N LEU A 59 -16.14 -17.05 4.80
CA LEU A 59 -17.44 -17.50 4.27
C LEU A 59 -18.66 -16.85 4.97
N GLY A 60 -18.45 -16.12 6.08
CA GLY A 60 -19.48 -15.42 6.86
C GLY A 60 -19.80 -13.99 6.40
N GLY A 61 -19.20 -13.48 5.32
CA GLY A 61 -19.48 -12.13 4.79
C GLY A 61 -18.68 -11.00 5.43
N SER A 62 -17.55 -11.32 6.06
CA SER A 62 -16.58 -10.33 6.53
C SER A 62 -15.64 -9.90 5.40
N TYR A 63 -15.12 -8.68 5.45
CA TYR A 63 -14.25 -8.12 4.42
C TYR A 63 -12.93 -7.59 5.01
N THR A 64 -11.84 -7.83 4.29
CA THR A 64 -10.55 -7.17 4.49
C THR A 64 -10.27 -6.27 3.30
N GLY A 65 -9.67 -5.12 3.54
CA GLY A 65 -9.45 -4.15 2.48
C GLY A 65 -8.17 -3.35 2.65
N THR A 66 -7.63 -2.97 1.49
CA THR A 66 -6.52 -2.04 1.36
C THR A 66 -6.96 -0.89 0.45
N CYS A 67 -6.70 0.34 0.87
CA CYS A 67 -6.99 1.52 0.09
C CYS A 67 -5.73 2.34 -0.13
N TYR A 68 -5.56 2.84 -1.34
CA TYR A 68 -4.41 3.64 -1.76
C TYR A 68 -4.87 5.03 -2.23
N ASP A 69 -4.19 6.09 -1.79
CA ASP A 69 -4.52 7.49 -2.10
C ASP A 69 -3.22 8.32 -2.21
N THR A 70 -3.31 9.57 -2.65
CA THR A 70 -2.21 10.55 -2.68
C THR A 70 -1.04 10.02 -3.52
N PHE A 71 -1.34 9.56 -4.73
CA PHE A 71 -0.35 9.05 -5.66
C PHE A 71 0.52 10.19 -6.19
N GLN A 72 1.83 10.06 -6.02
CA GLN A 72 2.81 11.05 -6.46
C GLN A 72 3.91 10.40 -7.29
N LEU A 73 4.28 11.03 -8.40
CA LEU A 73 5.37 10.66 -9.28
C LEU A 73 6.30 11.87 -9.48
N ASN A 74 7.56 11.76 -9.04
CA ASN A 74 8.59 12.80 -9.13
C ASN A 74 8.12 14.17 -8.58
N GLY A 75 7.35 14.15 -7.49
CA GLY A 75 6.75 15.35 -6.88
C GLY A 75 5.47 15.87 -7.55
N GLY A 76 5.04 15.28 -8.68
CA GLY A 76 3.76 15.57 -9.33
C GLY A 76 2.65 14.61 -8.87
N ASN A 77 1.41 15.07 -8.81
CA ASN A 77 0.28 14.19 -8.52
C ASN A 77 -0.07 13.35 -9.76
N ILE A 78 -0.35 12.06 -9.55
CA ILE A 78 -0.88 11.18 -10.60
C ILE A 78 -2.27 10.68 -10.22
N GLY A 79 -3.07 10.33 -11.23
CA GLY A 79 -4.41 9.78 -11.02
C GLY A 79 -4.39 8.34 -10.49
N SER A 80 -5.29 8.03 -9.57
CA SER A 80 -5.48 6.68 -9.01
C SER A 80 -5.75 5.63 -10.11
N THR A 81 -6.45 6.03 -11.18
CA THR A 81 -6.74 5.23 -12.37
C THR A 81 -5.49 4.76 -13.08
N ALA A 82 -4.45 5.58 -13.12
CA ALA A 82 -3.22 5.18 -13.79
C ALA A 82 -2.50 4.06 -13.05
N TYR A 83 -2.52 4.07 -11.70
CA TYR A 83 -2.04 2.95 -10.91
C TYR A 83 -2.91 1.70 -11.09
N PHE A 84 -4.24 1.87 -11.02
CA PHE A 84 -5.21 0.81 -11.27
C PHE A 84 -5.00 0.09 -12.61
N ASN A 85 -4.66 0.82 -13.67
CA ASN A 85 -4.47 0.27 -15.01
C ASN A 85 -3.14 -0.49 -15.20
N THR A 86 -2.26 -0.50 -14.20
CA THR A 86 -0.95 -1.16 -14.29
C THR A 86 -0.85 -2.33 -13.31
N PRO A 87 -0.05 -3.37 -13.61
CA PRO A 87 0.50 -4.24 -12.58
C PRO A 87 1.49 -3.45 -11.71
N PRO A 88 1.42 -3.49 -10.37
CA PRO A 88 0.60 -4.37 -9.52
C PRO A 88 -0.75 -3.77 -9.05
N GLY A 89 -1.09 -2.55 -9.43
CA GLY A 89 -2.24 -1.80 -8.88
C GLY A 89 -3.62 -2.41 -9.16
N GLY A 90 -3.78 -3.22 -10.20
CA GLY A 90 -5.04 -3.93 -10.45
C GLY A 90 -5.28 -4.35 -11.89
N ALA A 91 -4.37 -3.99 -12.81
CA ALA A 91 -4.46 -4.30 -14.24
C ALA A 91 -5.83 -3.99 -14.86
N GLY A 92 -6.40 -2.83 -14.53
CA GLY A 92 -7.70 -2.38 -15.04
C GLY A 92 -8.90 -3.15 -14.50
N GLY A 93 -8.76 -3.85 -13.38
CA GLY A 93 -9.82 -4.66 -12.79
C GLY A 93 -9.95 -6.05 -13.43
N THR A 94 -9.03 -6.43 -14.31
CA THR A 94 -8.94 -7.80 -14.87
C THR A 94 -8.70 -8.86 -13.79
N LEU A 95 -8.24 -8.45 -12.61
CA LEU A 95 -8.04 -9.29 -11.42
C LEU A 95 -9.28 -9.38 -10.52
N ASN A 96 -10.42 -8.80 -10.93
CA ASN A 96 -11.66 -8.84 -10.16
C ASN A 96 -12.31 -10.22 -10.20
N THR A 97 -12.66 -10.73 -9.03
CA THR A 97 -13.39 -11.97 -8.81
C THR A 97 -14.54 -11.75 -7.81
N GLU A 98 -15.30 -12.79 -7.52
CA GLU A 98 -16.32 -12.77 -6.45
C GLU A 98 -15.69 -12.70 -5.04
N VAL A 99 -14.40 -13.00 -4.93
CA VAL A 99 -13.68 -13.00 -3.64
C VAL A 99 -12.85 -11.73 -3.47
N LYS A 100 -12.36 -11.14 -4.56
CA LYS A 100 -11.45 -9.98 -4.53
C LYS A 100 -11.78 -8.97 -5.61
N LYS A 101 -11.89 -7.70 -5.25
CA LYS A 101 -12.19 -6.60 -6.19
C LYS A 101 -11.23 -5.44 -6.05
N TYR A 102 -10.98 -4.79 -7.17
CA TYR A 102 -10.16 -3.61 -7.38
C TYR A 102 -11.05 -2.57 -8.05
N ALA A 103 -11.16 -1.39 -7.46
CA ALA A 103 -11.97 -0.31 -7.99
C ALA A 103 -11.38 1.06 -7.63
N VAL A 104 -11.52 2.02 -8.53
CA VAL A 104 -11.20 3.43 -8.26
C VAL A 104 -12.40 4.15 -7.67
N SER A 105 -12.15 5.15 -6.81
CA SER A 105 -13.18 5.92 -6.13
C SER A 105 -12.88 7.42 -6.15
N THR A 106 -13.92 8.24 -6.26
CA THR A 106 -13.85 9.71 -6.14
C THR A 106 -13.69 10.20 -4.70
N SER A 107 -13.85 9.31 -3.72
CA SER A 107 -13.66 9.59 -2.29
C SER A 107 -12.25 9.24 -1.86
N SER A 108 -11.71 9.94 -0.86
CA SER A 108 -10.42 9.57 -0.27
C SER A 108 -10.55 8.28 0.56
N CYS A 109 -9.44 7.61 0.84
CA CYS A 109 -9.46 6.43 1.71
C CYS A 109 -10.00 6.73 3.12
N SER A 110 -9.73 7.94 3.62
CA SER A 110 -10.24 8.40 4.92
C SER A 110 -11.76 8.61 4.87
N ASP A 111 -12.28 9.22 3.80
CA ASP A 111 -13.73 9.41 3.61
C ASP A 111 -14.47 8.07 3.49
N LEU A 112 -13.81 7.05 2.96
CA LEU A 112 -14.36 5.70 2.84
C LEU A 112 -14.36 4.92 4.17
N GLY A 113 -13.77 5.46 5.23
CA GLY A 113 -13.76 4.86 6.57
C GLY A 113 -12.65 3.84 6.79
N PHE A 114 -11.59 3.85 5.97
CA PHE A 114 -10.38 3.07 6.28
C PHE A 114 -9.64 3.70 7.46
N ALA A 115 -9.18 2.88 8.41
CA ALA A 115 -8.33 3.38 9.47
C ALA A 115 -6.91 3.60 8.97
N SER A 116 -6.28 4.63 9.51
CA SER A 116 -4.88 4.96 9.26
C SER A 116 -3.97 3.92 9.92
N GLY A 117 -3.55 2.93 9.15
CA GLY A 117 -2.20 2.40 9.30
C GLY A 117 -1.34 3.16 8.32
N THR A 118 -0.81 4.35 8.69
CA THR A 118 0.09 5.14 7.83
C THR A 118 1.40 4.40 7.64
N ASN A 119 1.37 3.29 6.92
CA ASN A 119 2.46 2.90 6.10
C ASN A 119 2.24 3.71 4.83
N PHE A 120 3.16 4.64 4.57
CA PHE A 120 3.55 4.79 3.19
C PHE A 120 3.80 3.33 2.73
N GLY A 121 3.06 2.86 1.72
CA GLY A 121 3.14 1.56 1.02
C GLY A 121 2.75 0.26 1.72
N SER A 122 2.68 -0.79 0.89
CA SER A 122 2.01 -2.07 1.14
C SER A 122 2.62 -2.92 2.24
N THR A 123 1.85 -3.90 2.72
CA THR A 123 2.26 -4.95 3.68
C THR A 123 3.45 -5.80 3.22
N SER A 124 4.05 -5.52 2.05
CA SER A 124 5.36 -6.01 1.61
C SER A 124 6.24 -4.96 0.90
N GLN A 125 5.87 -3.68 0.93
CA GLN A 125 6.52 -2.60 0.17
C GLN A 125 6.48 -1.28 0.96
N ARG A 126 7.56 -0.97 1.69
CA ARG A 126 7.71 0.34 2.33
C ARG A 126 8.25 1.34 1.28
N PRO A 127 7.54 2.41 0.88
CA PRO A 127 7.99 3.44 -0.02
C PRO A 127 9.14 4.14 0.64
N ASN A 128 10.20 4.27 -0.13
CA ASN A 128 11.22 5.24 0.17
C ASN A 128 10.64 6.62 -0.21
N PRO A 129 10.64 7.63 0.67
CA PRO A 129 10.30 9.00 0.25
C PRO A 129 11.26 9.54 -0.82
N ASN A 130 12.38 8.86 -1.06
CA ASN A 130 13.28 9.11 -2.19
C ASN A 130 12.93 8.31 -3.46
N ASP A 131 11.89 7.47 -3.44
CA ASP A 131 11.42 6.79 -4.63
C ASP A 131 10.66 7.77 -5.52
N LEU A 132 10.81 7.58 -6.83
CA LEU A 132 10.14 8.39 -7.83
C LEU A 132 8.62 8.28 -7.70
N PHE A 133 8.07 7.17 -7.22
CA PHE A 133 6.63 6.96 -7.08
C PHE A 133 6.24 6.63 -5.64
N THR A 134 5.28 7.37 -5.08
CA THR A 134 4.80 7.19 -3.71
C THR A 134 3.27 7.27 -3.63
N PHE A 135 2.70 6.67 -2.59
CA PHE A 135 1.27 6.72 -2.25
C PHE A 135 1.06 6.47 -0.75
N LYS A 136 -0.09 6.87 -0.23
CA LYS A 136 -0.56 6.52 1.12
C LYS A 136 -1.38 5.23 1.06
N MET A 137 -1.13 4.32 1.99
CA MET A 137 -1.94 3.12 2.15
C MET A 137 -2.74 3.17 3.46
N PHE A 138 -3.96 2.64 3.41
CA PHE A 138 -4.85 2.46 4.54
C PHE A 138 -5.41 1.03 4.51
N THR A 139 -5.78 0.49 5.66
CA THR A 139 -6.28 -0.89 5.77
C THR A 139 -7.51 -1.00 6.67
N CYS A 140 -8.31 -2.02 6.41
CA CYS A 140 -9.39 -2.46 7.28
C CYS A 140 -9.43 -3.99 7.31
N ASP A 141 -9.77 -4.55 8.46
CA ASP A 141 -9.81 -5.99 8.74
C ASP A 141 -10.85 -6.25 9.84
N PRO A 142 -11.66 -7.32 9.74
CA PRO A 142 -12.75 -7.58 10.69
C PRO A 142 -12.27 -7.73 12.14
N ASN A 143 -11.02 -8.12 12.39
CA ASN A 143 -10.48 -8.38 13.72
C ASN A 143 -9.94 -7.12 14.41
N ASN A 144 -9.51 -6.11 13.65
CA ASN A 144 -8.81 -4.95 14.20
C ASN A 144 -9.50 -3.61 13.89
N ASN A 145 -9.94 -3.43 12.64
CA ASN A 145 -10.71 -2.26 12.21
C ASN A 145 -11.68 -2.67 11.09
N PRO A 146 -12.93 -3.03 11.41
CA PRO A 146 -13.89 -3.53 10.44
C PRO A 146 -14.06 -2.58 9.26
N CYS A 147 -14.11 -3.14 8.04
CA CYS A 147 -14.32 -2.34 6.83
C CYS A 147 -15.70 -1.67 6.84
N ALA A 148 -15.71 -0.35 6.67
CA ALA A 148 -16.94 0.41 6.59
C ALA A 148 -17.78 0.02 5.35
N LYS A 149 -19.11 0.10 5.45
CA LYS A 149 -20.01 -0.21 4.33
C LYS A 149 -19.75 0.64 3.08
N SER A 150 -19.29 1.88 3.26
CA SER A 150 -18.82 2.78 2.20
C SER A 150 -17.66 2.19 1.41
N ALA A 151 -16.66 1.61 2.10
CA ALA A 151 -15.51 0.97 1.48
C ALA A 151 -15.90 -0.28 0.69
N ILE A 152 -16.77 -1.13 1.26
CA ILE A 152 -17.26 -2.35 0.62
C ILE A 152 -18.00 -2.01 -0.69
N LYS A 153 -18.92 -1.03 -0.63
CA LYS A 153 -19.63 -0.55 -1.82
C LYS A 153 -18.71 0.09 -2.85
N ALA A 154 -17.71 0.86 -2.41
CA ALA A 154 -16.75 1.48 -3.32
C ALA A 154 -15.92 0.45 -4.09
N ALA A 155 -15.66 -0.72 -3.48
CA ALA A 155 -15.00 -1.84 -4.15
C ALA A 155 -15.91 -2.63 -5.12
N GLY A 156 -17.23 -2.37 -5.11
CA GLY A 156 -18.20 -3.06 -5.97
C GLY A 156 -18.73 -4.38 -5.40
N PHE A 157 -18.73 -4.54 -4.07
CA PHE A 157 -19.47 -5.59 -3.36
C PHE A 157 -20.85 -5.10 -2.91
#